data_AF-B2HH34-F1
#
_entry.id   AF-B2HH34-F1
#
_cell.length_a   1.000
_cell.length_b   1.000
_cell.length_c   1.000
_cell.angle_alpha   90.00
_cell.angle_beta   90.00
_cell.angle_gamma   90.00
#
_symmetry.space_group_name_H-M   'P 1'
#
loop_
_entity.id
_entity.type
_entity.pdbx_description
1 polymer ?
#
loop_
_entity_poly.entity_id
_entity_poly.type
_entity_poly.pdbx_seq_one_letter_code
_entity_poly.pdbx_strand_id
1 'polypeptide(L)'
;MPKIPSRAGSRPAARGLAPIIVTRGGKIARLESSLTPQEAQIEDLVFLRKTLNRAGIPFLLIRNHSGRPILAVDIQLRPALERALAAACATEPMYAKTIDEKGISPVLLANGHLSRVADPQILRLYRRRIAPGGFRYGAMFGVEIQFWVFEETLIRCPIENSLTRKVLPRDELSPSSVKLYGYKWPTLDGMFTPHASDVTFDIDLVFSWVDGSDPEFRARRATQMSQHVVGEGDDAEARIRQIDELKYALRSVNMFAPWIRRIFIATDSTPPPWLAEHPNVTVVRAEDHFSDRAALPTYNSHAVESQLHHIPELSEHFLYSNDDMFFGRPLKASMFFSPGGVTRFIEANTRIGLGANDPARSGFENAARVNRQLLFARFGQMITRHLEHTAVPLRKSVLIELEREFPEEFARTQASAFRSGTDISVTNSLYHYYALMTGKAVQQEKAKVLYVDTTTRAGLGLLPELRRRRNYDFFCLNDGSFPEVGGTERAERVVNFLERYFPIPAPWEKVAADINPQDLAEPMASAPSEGG
;
A
#
# COMPACT_ATOMS: atom_id res chain seq x y z
N MET A 1 26.56 -17.78 -19.15
CA MET A 1 25.93 -18.87 -18.36
C MET A 1 26.78 -19.14 -17.12
N PRO A 2 26.26 -18.85 -15.93
CA PRO A 2 26.73 -19.50 -14.70
C PRO A 2 25.60 -20.32 -14.07
N LYS A 3 25.96 -21.52 -13.57
CA LYS A 3 25.08 -22.54 -12.98
C LYS A 3 24.61 -22.09 -11.58
N ILE A 4 23.30 -22.10 -11.36
CA ILE A 4 22.68 -21.98 -10.03
C ILE A 4 22.64 -23.37 -9.40
N PRO A 5 23.16 -23.60 -8.17
CA PRO A 5 23.10 -24.90 -7.53
C PRO A 5 21.69 -25.19 -7.00
N SER A 6 21.24 -26.42 -7.22
CA SER A 6 19.99 -26.97 -6.69
C SER A 6 20.04 -27.08 -5.17
N ARG A 7 19.03 -26.52 -4.48
CA ARG A 7 18.76 -26.84 -3.08
C ARG A 7 17.42 -27.54 -2.94
N ALA A 8 17.49 -28.80 -2.53
CA ALA A 8 16.39 -29.56 -1.97
C ALA A 8 16.18 -29.17 -0.50
N GLY A 9 14.91 -29.13 -0.08
CA GLY A 9 14.51 -29.47 1.30
C GLY A 9 14.37 -28.33 2.31
N SER A 10 13.24 -27.63 2.28
CA SER A 10 12.34 -27.50 3.45
C SER A 10 10.99 -26.92 3.00
N ARG A 11 9.96 -27.77 2.92
CA ARG A 11 8.57 -27.32 2.79
C ARG A 11 8.15 -26.76 4.16
N PRO A 12 7.61 -25.53 4.26
CA PRO A 12 6.89 -25.14 5.46
C PRO A 12 5.67 -26.05 5.57
N ALA A 13 5.46 -26.62 6.76
CA ALA A 13 4.32 -27.46 7.07
C ALA A 13 3.02 -26.74 6.71
N ALA A 14 2.18 -27.37 5.89
CA ALA A 14 0.85 -26.89 5.57
C ALA A 14 0.00 -26.90 6.86
N ARG A 15 -0.08 -25.75 7.54
CA ARG A 15 -1.07 -25.51 8.59
C ARG A 15 -2.43 -25.26 7.94
N GLY A 16 -3.08 -26.33 7.49
CA GLY A 16 -4.45 -26.30 6.99
C GLY A 16 -5.45 -26.54 8.13
N LEU A 17 -5.67 -25.56 8.99
CA LEU A 17 -6.93 -25.54 9.75
C LEU A 17 -8.06 -25.38 8.73
N ALA A 18 -9.05 -26.29 8.76
CA ALA A 18 -10.23 -26.17 7.91
C ALA A 18 -10.86 -24.78 8.11
N PRO A 19 -11.24 -24.08 7.03
CA PRO A 19 -11.74 -22.72 7.14
C PRO A 19 -13.02 -22.71 7.97
N ILE A 20 -13.03 -21.91 9.04
CA ILE A 20 -14.23 -21.73 9.87
C ILE A 20 -15.23 -20.92 9.04
N ILE A 21 -16.38 -21.54 8.75
CA ILE A 21 -17.49 -20.94 8.02
C ILE A 21 -18.51 -20.44 9.04
N VAL A 22 -18.85 -19.15 8.98
CA VAL A 22 -19.83 -18.52 9.88
C VAL A 22 -20.96 -17.86 9.09
N THR A 23 -22.15 -17.79 9.68
CA THR A 23 -23.27 -17.02 9.15
C THR A 23 -23.31 -15.66 9.83
N ARG A 24 -23.09 -14.57 9.07
CA ARG A 24 -23.16 -13.19 9.59
C ARG A 24 -24.08 -12.32 8.76
N GLY A 25 -25.22 -11.92 9.34
CA GLY A 25 -26.27 -11.17 8.64
C GLY A 25 -26.93 -12.00 7.53
N GLY A 26 -27.23 -13.27 7.82
CA GLY A 26 -27.83 -14.21 6.86
C GLY A 26 -26.93 -14.63 5.70
N LYS A 27 -25.64 -14.26 5.72
CA LYS A 27 -24.67 -14.59 4.67
C LYS A 27 -23.51 -15.39 5.23
N ILE A 28 -23.11 -16.42 4.49
CA ILE A 28 -21.96 -17.27 4.75
C ILE A 28 -20.68 -16.45 4.56
N ALA A 29 -19.73 -16.59 5.47
CA ALA A 29 -18.40 -16.00 5.37
C ALA A 29 -17.34 -16.94 5.92
N ARG A 30 -16.15 -16.90 5.35
CA ARG A 30 -14.94 -17.56 5.86
C ARG A 30 -14.20 -16.60 6.80
N LEU A 31 -13.76 -17.09 7.94
CA LEU A 31 -12.80 -16.35 8.77
C LEU A 31 -11.44 -16.34 8.08
N GLU A 32 -10.83 -15.17 8.01
CA GLU A 32 -9.53 -14.95 7.38
C GLU A 32 -8.54 -14.44 8.40
N SER A 33 -7.35 -15.03 8.48
CA SER A 33 -6.34 -14.65 9.46
C SER A 33 -4.96 -14.49 8.86
N SER A 34 -4.79 -14.80 7.56
CA SER A 34 -3.46 -14.96 6.96
C SER A 34 -3.33 -14.36 5.57
N LEU A 35 -4.38 -14.42 4.75
CA LEU A 35 -4.30 -13.95 3.37
C LEU A 35 -4.57 -12.46 3.31
N THR A 36 -3.67 -11.73 2.66
CA THR A 36 -3.95 -10.37 2.20
C THR A 36 -5.11 -10.36 1.20
N PRO A 37 -5.72 -9.19 0.92
CA PRO A 37 -6.78 -9.12 -0.08
C PRO A 37 -6.37 -9.59 -1.49
N GLN A 38 -5.10 -9.39 -1.88
CA GLN A 38 -4.59 -9.88 -3.16
C GLN A 38 -4.41 -11.41 -3.14
N GLU A 39 -3.81 -11.97 -2.10
CA GLU A 39 -3.63 -13.43 -1.98
C GLU A 39 -4.98 -14.15 -1.92
N ALA A 40 -5.97 -13.59 -1.24
CA ALA A 40 -7.34 -14.11 -1.23
C ALA A 40 -7.98 -14.07 -2.63
N GLN A 41 -7.74 -13.01 -3.42
CA GLN A 41 -8.18 -12.95 -4.81
C GLN A 41 -7.50 -14.03 -5.67
N ILE A 42 -6.21 -14.28 -5.46
CA ILE A 42 -5.45 -15.32 -6.16
C ILE A 42 -5.97 -16.71 -5.77
N GLU A 43 -6.26 -16.96 -4.48
CA GLU A 43 -6.87 -18.21 -4.02
C GLU A 43 -8.22 -18.47 -4.71
N ASP A 44 -9.07 -17.45 -4.78
CA ASP A 44 -10.36 -17.52 -5.48
C ASP A 44 -10.18 -17.75 -6.99
N LEU A 45 -9.20 -17.08 -7.63
CA LEU A 45 -8.89 -17.25 -9.07
C LEU A 45 -8.42 -18.67 -9.37
N VAL A 46 -7.54 -19.23 -8.54
CA VAL A 46 -7.05 -20.61 -8.68
C VAL A 46 -8.16 -21.63 -8.44
N PHE A 47 -9.05 -21.39 -7.48
CA PHE A 47 -10.23 -22.23 -7.29
C PHE A 47 -11.10 -22.26 -8.54
N LEU A 48 -11.46 -21.08 -9.09
CA LEU A 48 -12.26 -20.99 -10.31
C LEU A 48 -11.59 -21.72 -11.47
N ARG A 49 -10.28 -21.51 -11.66
CA ARG A 49 -9.49 -22.25 -12.66
C ARG A 49 -9.66 -23.76 -12.54
N LYS A 50 -9.54 -24.31 -11.32
CA LYS A 50 -9.66 -25.76 -11.07
C LYS A 50 -11.08 -26.24 -11.38
N THR A 51 -12.09 -25.47 -11.00
CA THR A 51 -13.49 -25.78 -11.28
C THR A 51 -13.80 -25.81 -12.77
N LEU A 52 -13.42 -24.78 -13.53
CA LEU A 52 -13.66 -24.74 -14.97
C LEU A 52 -12.93 -25.88 -15.71
N ASN A 53 -11.66 -26.16 -15.36
CA ASN A 53 -10.92 -27.27 -15.97
C ASN A 53 -11.56 -28.63 -15.67
N ARG A 54 -12.01 -28.89 -14.43
CA ARG A 54 -12.68 -30.15 -14.09
C ARG A 54 -13.99 -30.35 -14.85
N ALA A 55 -14.70 -29.25 -15.10
CA ALA A 55 -15.95 -29.26 -15.86
C ALA A 55 -15.75 -29.25 -17.38
N GLY A 56 -14.50 -29.20 -17.87
CA GLY A 56 -14.20 -29.13 -19.31
C GLY A 56 -14.67 -27.83 -19.96
N ILE A 57 -14.81 -26.74 -19.20
CA ILE A 57 -15.27 -25.43 -19.71
C ILE A 57 -14.05 -24.64 -20.18
N PRO A 58 -13.90 -24.36 -21.49
CA PRO A 58 -12.85 -23.48 -21.98
C PRO A 58 -13.02 -22.05 -21.45
N PHE A 59 -11.90 -21.40 -21.16
CA PHE A 59 -11.85 -20.01 -20.73
C PHE A 59 -10.54 -19.36 -21.18
N LEU A 60 -10.51 -18.04 -21.17
CA LEU A 60 -9.30 -17.24 -21.34
C LEU A 60 -9.06 -16.45 -20.05
N LEU A 61 -7.84 -16.48 -19.53
CA LEU A 61 -7.40 -15.51 -18.56
C LEU A 61 -7.05 -14.22 -19.29
N ILE A 62 -7.67 -13.11 -18.91
CA ILE A 62 -7.37 -11.76 -19.42
C ILE A 62 -7.25 -10.79 -18.26
N ARG A 63 -6.88 -9.53 -18.54
CA ARG A 63 -6.85 -8.45 -17.53
C ARG A 63 -7.48 -7.17 -18.06
N ASN A 64 -8.10 -6.39 -17.18
CA ASN A 64 -8.47 -5.01 -17.52
C ASN A 64 -7.26 -4.06 -17.38
N HIS A 65 -7.44 -2.78 -17.72
CA HIS A 65 -6.41 -1.75 -17.60
C HIS A 65 -5.90 -1.56 -16.16
N SER A 66 -6.73 -1.92 -15.16
CA SER A 66 -6.32 -1.95 -13.76
C SER A 66 -5.64 -3.27 -13.34
N GLY A 67 -5.25 -4.13 -14.27
CA GLY A 67 -4.54 -5.37 -14.02
C GLY A 67 -5.36 -6.43 -13.27
N ARG A 68 -6.67 -6.21 -13.06
CA ARG A 68 -7.55 -7.18 -12.41
C ARG A 68 -7.65 -8.43 -13.29
N PRO A 69 -7.47 -9.64 -12.74
CA PRO A 69 -7.65 -10.88 -13.49
C PRO A 69 -9.13 -11.12 -13.79
N ILE A 70 -9.41 -11.60 -15.00
CA ILE A 70 -10.73 -11.88 -15.53
C ILE A 70 -10.70 -13.23 -16.24
N LEU A 71 -11.71 -14.06 -16.05
CA LEU A 71 -11.92 -15.26 -16.84
C LEU A 71 -13.01 -14.98 -17.87
N ALA A 72 -12.63 -14.90 -19.15
CA ALA A 72 -13.57 -14.81 -20.25
C ALA A 72 -14.04 -16.22 -20.65
N VAL A 73 -15.36 -16.39 -20.76
CA VAL A 73 -16.02 -17.67 -21.08
C VAL A 73 -17.03 -17.41 -22.19
N ASP A 74 -17.20 -18.37 -23.10
CA ASP A 74 -18.26 -18.29 -24.11
C ASP A 74 -19.64 -18.23 -23.43
N ILE A 75 -20.47 -17.28 -23.83
CA ILE A 75 -21.84 -17.11 -23.34
C ILE A 75 -22.68 -18.39 -23.50
N GLN A 76 -22.43 -19.19 -24.53
CA GLN A 76 -23.13 -20.45 -24.78
C GLN A 76 -22.88 -21.48 -23.66
N LEU A 77 -21.75 -21.37 -22.96
CA LEU A 77 -21.36 -22.26 -21.86
C LEU A 77 -21.89 -21.79 -20.50
N ARG A 78 -22.65 -20.69 -20.44
CA ARG A 78 -23.20 -20.17 -19.18
C ARG A 78 -23.99 -21.22 -18.37
N PRO A 79 -24.89 -22.04 -18.96
CA PRO A 79 -25.60 -23.06 -18.18
C PRO A 79 -24.66 -24.15 -17.61
N ALA A 80 -23.60 -24.51 -18.35
CA ALA A 80 -22.59 -25.46 -17.86
C ALA A 80 -21.76 -24.86 -16.72
N LEU A 81 -21.37 -23.58 -16.85
CA LEU A 81 -20.66 -22.83 -15.82
C LEU A 81 -21.49 -22.70 -14.54
N GLU A 82 -22.78 -22.40 -14.66
CA GLU A 82 -23.70 -22.32 -13.52
C GLU A 82 -23.76 -23.63 -12.72
N ARG A 83 -23.95 -24.76 -13.41
CA ARG A 83 -23.94 -26.08 -12.76
C ARG A 83 -22.61 -26.42 -12.12
N ALA A 84 -21.50 -26.15 -12.81
CA ALA A 84 -20.15 -26.43 -12.31
C ALA A 84 -19.82 -25.60 -11.06
N LEU A 85 -20.15 -24.31 -11.07
CA LEU A 85 -19.95 -23.42 -9.94
C LEU A 85 -20.88 -23.77 -8.78
N ALA A 86 -22.14 -24.12 -9.03
CA ALA A 86 -23.06 -24.56 -7.98
C ALA A 86 -22.55 -25.79 -7.24
N ALA A 87 -22.10 -26.81 -7.97
CA ALA A 87 -21.51 -28.01 -7.39
C ALA A 87 -20.22 -27.72 -6.62
N ALA A 88 -19.30 -26.94 -7.17
CA ALA A 88 -18.04 -26.61 -6.53
C ALA A 88 -18.22 -25.70 -5.29
N CYS A 89 -19.20 -24.81 -5.31
CA CYS A 89 -19.45 -23.86 -4.22
C CYS A 89 -20.34 -24.44 -3.10
N ALA A 90 -20.82 -25.68 -3.24
CA ALA A 90 -21.56 -26.37 -2.18
C ALA A 90 -20.69 -26.59 -0.92
N THR A 91 -19.40 -26.86 -1.11
CA THR A 91 -18.42 -27.04 -0.02
C THR A 91 -17.52 -25.83 0.20
N GLU A 92 -17.38 -24.95 -0.80
CA GLU A 92 -16.58 -23.72 -0.73
C GLU A 92 -17.41 -22.48 -1.14
N PRO A 93 -18.28 -21.96 -0.25
CA PRO A 93 -19.28 -20.94 -0.59
C PRO A 93 -18.70 -19.65 -1.19
N MET A 94 -19.16 -19.32 -2.40
CA MET A 94 -18.84 -18.08 -3.13
C MET A 94 -20.12 -17.32 -3.50
N TYR A 95 -19.99 -16.00 -3.60
CA TYR A 95 -21.05 -15.13 -4.08
C TYR A 95 -20.74 -14.60 -5.47
N ALA A 96 -21.77 -14.42 -6.28
CA ALA A 96 -21.71 -13.70 -7.54
C ALA A 96 -22.39 -12.34 -7.39
N LYS A 97 -21.68 -11.26 -7.71
CA LYS A 97 -22.25 -9.92 -7.86
C LYS A 97 -22.34 -9.55 -9.34
N THR A 98 -23.54 -9.25 -9.82
CA THR A 98 -23.77 -8.70 -11.16
C THR A 98 -23.18 -7.29 -11.25
N ILE A 99 -22.40 -7.02 -12.30
CA ILE A 99 -21.72 -5.74 -12.53
C ILE A 99 -22.44 -4.89 -13.57
N ASP A 100 -23.17 -5.53 -14.48
CA ASP A 100 -23.93 -4.88 -15.57
C ASP A 100 -24.88 -3.79 -15.04
N GLU A 101 -25.54 -4.06 -13.92
CA GLU A 101 -26.54 -3.16 -13.32
C GLU A 101 -26.23 -2.85 -11.84
N LYS A 102 -26.47 -1.60 -11.44
CA LYS A 102 -26.34 -1.17 -10.04
C LYS A 102 -27.54 -1.67 -9.23
N GLY A 103 -27.32 -1.89 -7.93
CA GLY A 103 -28.40 -2.29 -7.01
C GLY A 103 -28.75 -3.77 -7.00
N ILE A 104 -28.21 -4.58 -7.93
CA ILE A 104 -28.42 -6.02 -7.92
C ILE A 104 -27.71 -6.66 -6.73
N SER A 105 -28.49 -7.36 -5.92
CA SER A 105 -27.98 -8.06 -4.74
C SER A 105 -27.19 -9.32 -5.16
N PRO A 106 -26.03 -9.59 -4.54
CA PRO A 106 -25.26 -10.80 -4.83
C PRO A 106 -26.03 -12.08 -4.50
N VAL A 107 -25.83 -13.12 -5.31
CA VAL A 107 -26.40 -14.46 -5.11
C VAL A 107 -25.35 -15.43 -4.59
N LEU A 108 -25.77 -16.43 -3.80
CA LEU A 108 -24.90 -17.52 -3.37
C LEU A 108 -24.83 -18.55 -4.51
N LEU A 109 -23.61 -18.82 -5.03
CA LEU A 109 -23.43 -19.68 -6.20
C LEU A 109 -23.93 -21.11 -5.97
N ALA A 110 -23.85 -21.62 -4.74
CA ALA A 110 -24.36 -22.95 -4.38
C ALA A 110 -25.86 -23.13 -4.62
N ASN A 111 -26.64 -22.05 -4.75
CA ASN A 111 -28.07 -22.10 -5.03
C ASN A 111 -28.40 -22.35 -6.50
N GLY A 112 -27.40 -22.53 -7.37
CA GLY A 112 -27.64 -22.86 -8.78
C GLY A 112 -27.99 -21.66 -9.66
N HIS A 113 -27.70 -20.44 -9.23
CA HIS A 113 -27.93 -19.23 -10.03
C HIS A 113 -26.71 -18.31 -10.02
N LEU A 114 -26.36 -17.77 -11.18
CA LEU A 114 -25.27 -16.81 -11.33
C LEU A 114 -25.66 -15.34 -11.05
N SER A 115 -26.94 -15.00 -11.22
CA SER A 115 -27.46 -13.63 -11.11
C SER A 115 -28.96 -13.66 -10.82
N ARG A 116 -29.51 -12.52 -10.38
CA ARG A 116 -30.98 -12.28 -10.35
C ARG A 116 -31.52 -11.70 -11.66
N VAL A 117 -30.61 -11.28 -12.54
CA VAL A 117 -30.91 -10.80 -13.89
C VAL A 117 -30.75 -11.98 -14.84
N ALA A 118 -31.62 -12.08 -15.85
CA ALA A 118 -31.68 -13.21 -16.78
C ALA A 118 -30.41 -13.35 -17.65
N ASP A 119 -29.83 -12.23 -18.11
CA ASP A 119 -28.73 -12.24 -19.06
C ASP A 119 -27.53 -11.37 -18.59
N PRO A 120 -26.83 -11.78 -17.52
CA PRO A 120 -25.66 -11.04 -17.05
C PRO A 120 -24.46 -11.24 -17.99
N GLN A 121 -23.76 -10.16 -18.36
CA GLN A 121 -22.53 -10.28 -19.15
C GLN A 121 -21.28 -10.24 -18.26
N ILE A 122 -21.34 -9.54 -17.12
CA ILE A 122 -20.19 -9.38 -16.22
C ILE A 122 -20.57 -9.72 -14.78
N LEU A 123 -19.91 -10.73 -14.23
CA LEU A 123 -20.08 -11.16 -12.85
C LEU A 123 -18.78 -10.98 -12.08
N ARG A 124 -18.89 -10.63 -10.80
CA ARG A 124 -17.76 -10.66 -9.87
C ARG A 124 -17.96 -11.73 -8.81
N LEU A 125 -17.14 -12.76 -8.88
CA LEU A 125 -17.16 -13.89 -7.98
C LEU A 125 -16.19 -13.66 -6.83
N TYR A 126 -16.64 -13.91 -5.60
CA TYR A 126 -15.81 -13.71 -4.42
C TYR A 126 -16.24 -14.62 -3.27
N ARG A 127 -15.28 -15.12 -2.50
CA ARG A 127 -15.57 -15.61 -1.15
C ARG A 127 -15.70 -14.43 -0.21
N ARG A 128 -16.80 -14.39 0.53
CA ARG A 128 -16.93 -13.41 1.61
C ARG A 128 -15.98 -13.82 2.73
N ARG A 129 -15.01 -12.97 3.04
CA ARG A 129 -14.06 -13.20 4.13
C ARG A 129 -14.18 -12.13 5.20
N ILE A 130 -13.90 -12.52 6.44
CA ILE A 130 -13.89 -11.61 7.58
C ILE A 130 -12.58 -11.84 8.34
N ALA A 131 -11.74 -10.82 8.34
CA ALA A 131 -10.53 -10.78 9.14
C ALA A 131 -10.79 -10.23 10.55
N PRO A 132 -9.86 -10.44 11.51
CA PRO A 132 -9.91 -9.81 12.82
C PRO A 132 -10.25 -8.31 12.73
N GLY A 133 -10.93 -7.80 13.76
CA GLY A 133 -11.39 -6.40 13.75
C GLY A 133 -12.52 -6.09 12.75
N GLY A 134 -13.02 -7.11 12.04
CA GLY A 134 -14.19 -7.00 11.15
C GLY A 134 -13.89 -6.46 9.76
N PHE A 135 -12.63 -6.45 9.31
CA PHE A 135 -12.29 -6.13 7.93
C PHE A 135 -12.84 -7.20 6.98
N ARG A 136 -13.54 -6.81 5.92
CA ARG A 136 -14.31 -7.74 5.07
C ARG A 136 -13.78 -7.76 3.66
N TYR A 137 -13.53 -8.96 3.13
CA TYR A 137 -13.26 -9.11 1.70
C TYR A 137 -14.59 -9.42 1.03
N GLY A 138 -15.06 -8.47 0.24
CA GLY A 138 -16.29 -8.60 -0.55
C GLY A 138 -15.99 -8.54 -2.03
N ALA A 139 -17.02 -8.21 -2.82
CA ALA A 139 -16.91 -8.12 -4.27
C ALA A 139 -15.74 -7.24 -4.75
N MET A 140 -15.30 -6.21 -4.02
CA MET A 140 -14.15 -5.39 -4.42
C MET A 140 -12.88 -6.21 -4.72
N PHE A 141 -12.68 -7.32 -4.01
CA PHE A 141 -11.51 -8.21 -4.14
C PHE A 141 -11.81 -9.47 -4.97
N GLY A 142 -13.00 -9.55 -5.59
CA GLY A 142 -13.39 -10.72 -6.38
C GLY A 142 -12.71 -10.83 -7.73
N VAL A 143 -12.82 -12.02 -8.32
CA VAL A 143 -12.43 -12.35 -9.69
C VAL A 143 -13.60 -12.05 -10.62
N GLU A 144 -13.32 -11.47 -11.77
CA GLU A 144 -14.36 -11.16 -12.75
C GLU A 144 -14.54 -12.33 -13.73
N ILE A 145 -15.79 -12.67 -14.04
CA ILE A 145 -16.17 -13.54 -15.16
C ILE A 145 -16.84 -12.64 -16.19
N GLN A 146 -16.40 -12.76 -17.44
CA GLN A 146 -17.04 -12.09 -18.57
C GLN A 146 -17.56 -13.13 -19.56
N PHE A 147 -18.82 -12.98 -19.97
CA PHE A 147 -19.40 -13.79 -21.04
C PHE A 147 -19.14 -13.12 -22.39
N TRP A 148 -18.36 -13.79 -23.23
CA TRP A 148 -18.06 -13.35 -24.59
C TRP A 148 -18.94 -14.09 -25.59
N VAL A 149 -19.28 -13.44 -26.71
CA VAL A 149 -20.00 -14.08 -27.82
C VAL A 149 -18.98 -14.41 -28.91
N PHE A 150 -18.88 -15.69 -29.29
CA PHE A 150 -18.02 -16.15 -30.39
C PHE A 150 -18.89 -16.50 -31.60
N GLU A 151 -19.01 -15.56 -32.54
CA GLU A 151 -19.71 -15.76 -33.82
C GLU A 151 -18.74 -16.40 -34.84
N GLU A 152 -19.22 -16.66 -36.06
CA GLU A 152 -18.39 -17.26 -37.11
C GLU A 152 -17.20 -16.38 -37.48
N THR A 153 -17.42 -15.08 -37.66
CA THR A 153 -16.41 -14.12 -38.11
C THR A 153 -16.03 -13.07 -37.06
N LEU A 154 -16.82 -12.93 -35.99
CA LEU A 154 -16.65 -11.88 -34.98
C LEU A 154 -16.64 -12.45 -33.57
N ILE A 155 -15.99 -11.72 -32.68
CA ILE A 155 -16.06 -11.91 -31.23
C ILE A 155 -16.61 -10.63 -30.61
N ARG A 156 -17.54 -10.77 -29.67
CA ARG A 156 -18.09 -9.65 -28.90
C ARG A 156 -17.74 -9.81 -27.43
N CYS A 157 -16.97 -8.86 -26.92
CA CYS A 157 -16.64 -8.70 -25.51
C CYS A 157 -17.61 -7.68 -24.88
N PRO A 158 -18.00 -7.86 -23.61
CA PRO A 158 -18.91 -6.92 -22.95
C PRO A 158 -18.28 -5.55 -22.70
N ILE A 159 -16.96 -5.53 -22.49
CA ILE A 159 -16.16 -4.33 -22.25
C ILE A 159 -14.76 -4.48 -22.84
N GLU A 160 -14.13 -3.35 -23.15
CA GLU A 160 -12.72 -3.30 -23.52
C GLU A 160 -11.85 -3.72 -22.33
N ASN A 161 -10.83 -4.52 -22.63
CA ASN A 161 -9.83 -4.96 -21.66
C ASN A 161 -8.46 -4.43 -22.06
N SER A 162 -7.38 -4.81 -21.39
CA SER A 162 -6.05 -4.27 -21.70
C SER A 162 -5.56 -4.48 -23.13
N LEU A 163 -6.16 -5.38 -23.89
CA LEU A 163 -5.72 -5.70 -25.25
C LEU A 163 -6.84 -5.56 -26.28
N THR A 164 -8.05 -6.03 -26.00
CA THR A 164 -9.11 -6.17 -27.00
C THR A 164 -10.13 -5.05 -26.95
N ARG A 165 -10.70 -4.75 -28.12
CA ARG A 165 -11.89 -3.92 -28.30
C ARG A 165 -13.15 -4.70 -27.93
N LYS A 166 -14.30 -4.04 -27.89
CA LYS A 166 -15.60 -4.71 -27.67
C LYS A 166 -16.00 -5.64 -28.80
N VAL A 167 -15.63 -5.33 -30.03
CA VAL A 167 -15.89 -6.18 -31.20
C VAL A 167 -14.60 -6.31 -31.98
N LEU A 168 -14.22 -7.53 -32.30
CA LEU A 168 -13.01 -7.86 -33.06
C LEU A 168 -13.27 -9.03 -34.00
N PRO A 169 -12.61 -9.08 -35.18
CA PRO A 169 -12.59 -10.25 -36.04
C PRO A 169 -12.08 -11.50 -35.29
N ARG A 170 -12.68 -12.65 -35.58
CA ARG A 170 -12.33 -13.92 -34.92
C ARG A 170 -10.95 -14.43 -35.32
N ASP A 171 -10.53 -14.16 -36.55
CA ASP A 171 -9.22 -14.52 -37.11
C ASP A 171 -8.05 -13.70 -36.52
N GLU A 172 -8.33 -12.54 -35.93
CA GLU A 172 -7.35 -11.77 -35.15
C GLU A 172 -7.04 -12.40 -33.78
N LEU A 173 -7.88 -13.32 -33.29
CA LEU A 173 -7.66 -13.96 -31.99
C LEU A 173 -6.55 -15.00 -32.11
N SER A 174 -5.38 -14.67 -31.56
CA SER A 174 -4.24 -15.58 -31.44
C SER A 174 -4.19 -16.22 -30.04
N PRO A 175 -4.52 -17.52 -29.89
CA PRO A 175 -4.45 -18.19 -28.60
C PRO A 175 -3.01 -18.35 -28.11
N SER A 176 -2.80 -18.14 -26.82
CA SER A 176 -1.50 -18.29 -26.17
C SER A 176 -1.65 -18.86 -24.75
N SER A 177 -0.56 -18.92 -24.00
CA SER A 177 -0.58 -19.32 -22.60
C SER A 177 0.43 -18.56 -21.77
N VAL A 178 0.09 -18.28 -20.51
CA VAL A 178 0.97 -17.60 -19.55
C VAL A 178 1.11 -18.44 -18.28
N LYS A 179 2.29 -18.40 -17.62
CA LYS A 179 2.50 -19.00 -16.30
C LYS A 179 2.35 -17.93 -15.23
N LEU A 180 1.28 -17.99 -14.45
CA LEU A 180 1.01 -17.05 -13.34
C LEU A 180 0.55 -17.84 -12.11
N TYR A 181 0.94 -17.37 -10.92
CA TYR A 181 0.50 -17.96 -9.64
C TYR A 181 0.76 -19.48 -9.53
N GLY A 182 1.83 -19.97 -10.17
CA GLY A 182 2.17 -21.40 -10.20
C GLY A 182 1.41 -22.25 -11.23
N TYR A 183 0.50 -21.68 -12.01
CA TYR A 183 -0.30 -22.40 -13.00
C TYR A 183 -0.08 -21.88 -14.44
N LYS A 184 -0.26 -22.77 -15.42
CA LYS A 184 -0.40 -22.39 -16.83
C LYS A 184 -1.86 -21.99 -17.11
N TRP A 185 -2.06 -20.85 -17.75
CA TRP A 185 -3.35 -20.27 -18.07
C TRP A 185 -3.50 -20.10 -19.58
N PRO A 186 -4.62 -20.54 -20.19
CA PRO A 186 -4.97 -20.13 -21.55
C PRO A 186 -5.23 -18.62 -21.59
N THR A 187 -4.72 -17.94 -22.60
CA THR A 187 -4.87 -16.48 -22.76
C THR A 187 -4.74 -16.11 -24.24
N LEU A 188 -4.65 -14.81 -24.54
CA LEU A 188 -4.37 -14.28 -25.86
C LEU A 188 -2.91 -13.86 -25.96
N ASP A 189 -2.34 -13.99 -27.15
CA ASP A 189 -1.02 -13.43 -27.42
C ASP A 189 -1.02 -11.92 -27.14
N GLY A 190 0.05 -11.42 -26.53
CA GLY A 190 0.15 -10.02 -26.10
C GLY A 190 -0.63 -9.63 -24.83
N MET A 191 -1.54 -10.45 -24.28
CA MET A 191 -2.39 -10.07 -23.12
C MET A 191 -1.60 -9.78 -21.84
N PHE A 192 -0.56 -10.57 -21.59
CA PHE A 192 0.31 -10.48 -20.41
C PHE A 192 1.75 -10.09 -20.76
N THR A 193 2.00 -9.76 -22.03
CA THR A 193 3.22 -9.03 -22.41
C THR A 193 3.16 -7.64 -21.76
N PRO A 194 4.25 -7.09 -21.21
CA PRO A 194 4.23 -5.74 -20.67
C PRO A 194 3.70 -4.72 -21.70
N HIS A 195 2.66 -3.99 -21.34
CA HIS A 195 2.09 -2.94 -22.19
C HIS A 195 2.82 -1.62 -21.91
N ALA A 196 2.84 -0.70 -22.88
CA ALA A 196 3.45 0.62 -22.71
C ALA A 196 2.81 1.45 -21.58
N SER A 197 1.63 1.05 -21.10
CA SER A 197 0.93 1.65 -19.97
C SER A 197 1.26 1.02 -18.61
N ASP A 198 2.06 -0.05 -18.58
CA ASP A 198 2.49 -0.72 -17.35
C ASP A 198 3.78 -0.12 -16.81
N VAL A 199 3.89 -0.08 -15.48
CA VAL A 199 5.17 0.18 -14.79
C VAL A 199 5.90 -1.16 -14.66
N THR A 200 7.08 -1.26 -15.26
CA THR A 200 7.82 -2.53 -15.42
C THR A 200 9.18 -2.57 -14.73
N PHE A 201 9.63 -1.45 -14.17
CA PHE A 201 10.86 -1.36 -13.40
C PHE A 201 10.62 -1.69 -11.93
N ASP A 202 11.69 -2.09 -11.25
CA ASP A 202 11.69 -2.37 -9.82
C ASP A 202 11.45 -1.10 -8.99
N ILE A 203 10.64 -1.24 -7.94
CA ILE A 203 10.38 -0.18 -6.96
C ILE A 203 10.62 -0.70 -5.56
N ASP A 204 11.54 -0.09 -4.84
CA ASP A 204 11.80 -0.32 -3.43
C ASP A 204 11.06 0.70 -2.55
N LEU A 205 11.03 0.46 -1.25
CA LEU A 205 10.49 1.38 -0.25
C LEU A 205 11.52 1.59 0.86
N VAL A 206 11.77 2.84 1.22
CA VAL A 206 12.62 3.21 2.35
C VAL A 206 11.76 3.81 3.45
N PHE A 207 11.82 3.23 4.64
CA PHE A 207 11.32 3.83 5.87
C PHE A 207 12.47 4.48 6.63
N SER A 208 12.30 5.72 7.09
CA SER A 208 13.08 6.20 8.24
C SER A 208 12.29 5.95 9.50
N TRP A 209 12.93 5.37 10.51
CA TRP A 209 12.30 5.07 11.78
C TRP A 209 13.30 5.15 12.93
N VAL A 210 12.81 5.49 14.12
CA VAL A 210 13.60 5.52 15.34
C VAL A 210 12.75 5.03 16.51
N ASP A 211 13.33 4.22 17.39
CA ASP A 211 12.73 3.86 18.67
C ASP A 211 12.86 5.04 19.63
N GLY A 212 11.83 5.87 19.69
CA GLY A 212 11.77 6.98 20.63
C GLY A 212 11.65 6.56 22.10
N SER A 213 11.27 5.30 22.36
CA SER A 213 11.14 4.78 23.72
C SER A 213 12.46 4.33 24.35
N ASP A 214 13.51 4.14 23.54
CA ASP A 214 14.83 3.73 23.98
C ASP A 214 15.45 4.76 24.96
N PRO A 215 15.65 4.39 26.24
CA PRO A 215 16.22 5.28 27.25
C PRO A 215 17.61 5.79 26.89
N GLU A 216 18.44 4.97 26.23
CA GLU A 216 19.78 5.39 25.83
C GLU A 216 19.74 6.39 24.68
N PHE A 217 18.86 6.16 23.69
CA PHE A 217 18.61 7.13 22.62
C PHE A 217 18.17 8.48 23.19
N ARG A 218 17.21 8.46 24.12
CA ARG A 218 16.71 9.67 24.80
C ARG A 218 17.81 10.39 25.57
N ALA A 219 18.64 9.66 26.31
CA ALA A 219 19.75 10.22 27.07
C ALA A 219 20.78 10.89 26.14
N ARG A 220 21.24 10.18 25.10
CA ARG A 220 22.19 10.72 24.11
C ARG A 220 21.63 11.96 23.40
N ARG A 221 20.36 11.91 22.98
CA ARG A 221 19.66 13.04 22.35
C ARG A 221 19.58 14.24 23.29
N ALA A 222 19.16 14.04 24.54
CA ALA A 222 19.02 15.12 25.52
C ALA A 222 20.36 15.82 25.83
N THR A 223 21.45 15.04 25.99
CA THR A 223 22.79 15.60 26.21
C THR A 223 23.21 16.51 25.06
N GLN A 224 23.06 16.06 23.81
CA GLN A 224 23.42 16.88 22.65
C GLN A 224 22.46 18.07 22.43
N MET A 225 21.15 17.87 22.66
CA MET A 225 20.14 18.91 22.48
C MET A 225 20.34 20.09 23.45
N SER A 226 20.87 19.85 24.66
CA SER A 226 21.17 20.91 25.63
C SER A 226 22.15 21.98 25.12
N GLN A 227 22.86 21.69 24.04
CA GLN A 227 23.84 22.57 23.40
C GLN A 227 23.30 23.26 22.13
N HIS A 228 22.02 23.05 21.77
CA HIS A 228 21.43 23.50 20.52
C HIS A 228 20.17 24.35 20.74
N VAL A 229 19.98 25.37 19.90
CA VAL A 229 18.71 26.11 19.81
C VAL A 229 17.78 25.34 18.87
N VAL A 230 16.62 24.95 19.37
CA VAL A 230 15.58 24.21 18.64
C VAL A 230 14.38 25.10 18.38
N GLY A 231 13.78 24.96 17.19
CA GLY A 231 12.57 25.70 16.80
C GLY A 231 11.30 25.15 17.46
N GLU A 232 10.20 25.89 17.35
CA GLU A 232 8.91 25.52 17.95
C GLU A 232 8.48 24.08 17.59
N GLY A 233 8.29 23.23 18.62
CA GLY A 233 7.79 21.86 18.49
C GLY A 233 8.82 20.82 18.04
N ASP A 234 10.08 21.18 17.80
CA ASP A 234 11.14 20.23 17.45
C ASP A 234 11.72 19.48 18.67
N ASP A 235 11.48 20.00 19.88
CA ASP A 235 11.79 19.37 21.17
C ASP A 235 10.64 18.51 21.74
N ALA A 236 9.44 18.57 21.15
CA ALA A 236 8.23 17.97 21.68
C ALA A 236 8.36 16.45 21.92
N GLU A 237 7.82 15.96 23.05
CA GLU A 237 7.80 14.52 23.38
C GLU A 237 7.09 13.66 22.32
N ALA A 238 6.17 14.26 21.55
CA ALA A 238 5.54 13.65 20.38
C ALA A 238 6.56 13.04 19.40
N ARG A 239 7.78 13.59 19.29
CA ARG A 239 8.86 13.08 18.42
C ARG A 239 9.46 11.75 18.87
N ILE A 240 9.16 11.29 20.10
CA ILE A 240 9.76 10.09 20.70
C ILE A 240 8.74 9.11 21.28
N ARG A 241 7.43 9.36 21.11
CA ARG A 241 6.38 8.42 21.54
C ARG A 241 6.13 7.41 20.43
N GLN A 242 6.14 6.12 20.78
CA GLN A 242 5.92 5.02 19.84
C GLN A 242 4.89 4.04 20.39
N ILE A 243 4.01 3.56 19.52
CA ILE A 243 2.96 2.55 19.77
C ILE A 243 2.96 1.47 18.68
N ASP A 244 4.16 1.14 18.17
CA ASP A 244 4.40 0.21 17.07
C ASP A 244 3.79 0.64 15.72
N GLU A 245 3.75 1.95 15.42
CA GLU A 245 3.26 2.46 14.13
C GLU A 245 3.97 1.78 12.94
N LEU A 246 5.29 1.59 13.01
CA LEU A 246 6.09 0.91 11.98
C LEU A 246 5.53 -0.49 11.63
N LYS A 247 5.08 -1.26 12.62
CA LYS A 247 4.49 -2.59 12.40
C LYS A 247 3.30 -2.49 11.44
N TYR A 248 2.41 -1.53 11.70
CA TYR A 248 1.20 -1.35 10.90
C TYR A 248 1.48 -0.66 9.58
N ALA A 249 2.49 0.22 9.50
CA ALA A 249 2.93 0.82 8.25
C ALA A 249 3.43 -0.29 7.30
N LEU A 250 4.24 -1.22 7.80
CA LEU A 250 4.68 -2.40 7.05
C LEU A 250 3.51 -3.33 6.67
N ARG A 251 2.55 -3.59 7.58
CA ARG A 251 1.33 -4.34 7.22
C ARG A 251 0.56 -3.65 6.09
N SER A 252 0.47 -2.32 6.09
CA SER A 252 -0.22 -1.56 5.04
C SER A 252 0.45 -1.78 3.67
N VAL A 253 1.78 -1.83 3.62
CA VAL A 253 2.56 -2.16 2.41
C VAL A 253 2.24 -3.58 1.94
N ASN A 254 2.33 -4.57 2.84
CA ASN A 254 2.06 -5.97 2.51
C ASN A 254 0.63 -6.16 1.96
N MET A 255 -0.36 -5.48 2.55
CA MET A 255 -1.76 -5.60 2.14
C MET A 255 -2.11 -4.86 0.85
N PHE A 256 -1.48 -3.71 0.59
CA PHE A 256 -1.98 -2.74 -0.38
C PHE A 256 -0.97 -2.27 -1.44
N ALA A 257 0.32 -2.56 -1.27
CA ALA A 257 1.36 -2.28 -2.25
C ALA A 257 2.28 -3.52 -2.49
N PRO A 258 1.72 -4.69 -2.85
CA PRO A 258 2.47 -5.95 -2.99
C PRO A 258 3.45 -5.98 -4.18
N TRP A 259 3.51 -4.89 -4.96
CA TRP A 259 4.44 -4.69 -6.07
C TRP A 259 5.77 -4.06 -5.61
N ILE A 260 5.89 -3.66 -4.34
CA ILE A 260 7.16 -3.25 -3.76
C ILE A 260 8.10 -4.46 -3.71
N ARG A 261 9.32 -4.28 -4.23
CA ARG A 261 10.33 -5.34 -4.35
C ARG A 261 11.05 -5.59 -3.03
N ARG A 262 11.68 -4.57 -2.45
CA ARG A 262 12.36 -4.61 -1.14
C ARG A 262 11.96 -3.42 -0.28
N ILE A 263 12.01 -3.62 1.03
CA ILE A 263 11.82 -2.60 2.05
C ILE A 263 13.15 -2.40 2.77
N PHE A 264 13.62 -1.16 2.82
CA PHE A 264 14.77 -0.73 3.60
C PHE A 264 14.28 0.07 4.80
N ILE A 265 14.78 -0.23 6.00
CA ILE A 265 14.47 0.53 7.22
C ILE A 265 15.76 1.22 7.63
N ALA A 266 15.87 2.51 7.30
CA ALA A 266 16.98 3.37 7.69
C ALA A 266 16.81 3.74 9.17
N THR A 267 17.63 3.13 10.03
CA THR A 267 17.54 3.32 11.48
C THR A 267 18.84 2.90 12.18
N ASP A 268 19.20 3.63 13.24
CA ASP A 268 20.23 3.20 14.18
C ASP A 268 19.64 2.55 15.46
N SER A 269 18.32 2.47 15.56
CA SER A 269 17.64 1.80 16.67
C SER A 269 17.78 0.28 16.57
N THR A 270 17.68 -0.39 17.72
CA THR A 270 17.55 -1.85 17.75
C THR A 270 16.25 -2.25 17.05
N PRO A 271 16.27 -3.20 16.09
CA PRO A 271 15.04 -3.66 15.45
C PRO A 271 14.01 -4.14 16.47
N PRO A 272 12.72 -3.78 16.34
CA PRO A 272 11.70 -4.18 17.29
C PRO A 272 11.60 -5.70 17.46
N PRO A 273 11.31 -6.22 18.67
CA PRO A 273 11.27 -7.66 18.92
C PRO A 273 10.32 -8.45 18.00
N TRP A 274 9.22 -7.81 17.57
CA TRP A 274 8.23 -8.40 16.66
C TRP A 274 8.73 -8.55 15.22
N LEU A 275 9.79 -7.84 14.81
CA LEU A 275 10.34 -7.90 13.46
C LEU A 275 11.28 -9.12 13.33
N ALA A 276 10.97 -10.01 12.39
CA ALA A 276 11.80 -11.14 12.01
C ALA A 276 12.75 -10.76 10.88
N GLU A 277 13.90 -11.45 10.80
CA GLU A 277 14.72 -11.40 9.60
C GLU A 277 13.94 -11.93 8.40
N HIS A 278 13.96 -11.18 7.29
CA HIS A 278 13.21 -11.53 6.10
C HIS A 278 13.96 -11.05 4.84
N PRO A 279 14.05 -11.83 3.76
CA PRO A 279 14.83 -11.47 2.57
C PRO A 279 14.38 -10.16 1.87
N ASN A 280 13.12 -9.76 2.07
CA ASN A 280 12.57 -8.53 1.48
C ASN A 280 12.64 -7.31 2.42
N VAL A 281 13.15 -7.46 3.65
CA VAL A 281 13.28 -6.37 4.62
C VAL A 281 14.73 -6.26 5.05
N THR A 282 15.32 -5.08 4.86
CA THR A 282 16.72 -4.82 5.21
C THR A 282 16.80 -3.63 6.15
N VAL A 283 17.36 -3.82 7.34
CA VAL A 283 17.70 -2.71 8.24
C VAL A 283 19.02 -2.10 7.76
N VAL A 284 19.06 -0.78 7.61
CA VAL A 284 20.22 -0.04 7.10
C VAL A 284 20.65 0.98 8.14
N ARG A 285 21.92 0.94 8.56
CA ARG A 285 22.46 1.89 9.54
C ARG A 285 22.82 3.20 8.88
N ALA A 286 22.88 4.29 9.67
CA ALA A 286 23.30 5.59 9.15
C ALA A 286 24.71 5.53 8.53
N GLU A 287 25.63 4.80 9.14
CA GLU A 287 27.01 4.63 8.64
C GLU A 287 27.13 3.93 7.27
N ASP A 288 26.08 3.24 6.83
CA ASP A 288 26.04 2.53 5.54
C ASP A 288 25.66 3.43 4.37
N HIS A 289 25.05 4.60 4.65
CA HIS A 289 24.53 5.50 3.61
C HIS A 289 24.88 6.97 3.79
N PHE A 290 25.42 7.40 4.93
CA PHE A 290 25.97 8.75 5.07
C PHE A 290 27.30 8.85 4.33
N SER A 291 27.43 9.85 3.46
CA SER A 291 28.66 10.12 2.70
C SER A 291 29.82 10.59 3.60
N ASP A 292 29.51 11.26 4.71
CA ASP A 292 30.43 11.67 5.76
C ASP A 292 29.96 11.13 7.11
N ARG A 293 30.74 10.19 7.65
CA ARG A 293 30.47 9.55 8.94
C ARG A 293 30.76 10.47 10.13
N ALA A 294 31.53 11.55 9.96
CA ALA A 294 31.77 12.53 11.01
C ALA A 294 30.50 13.33 11.38
N ALA A 295 29.49 13.33 10.50
CA ALA A 295 28.18 13.93 10.75
C ALA A 295 27.27 13.07 11.67
N LEU A 296 27.73 11.88 12.10
CA LEU A 296 26.98 10.97 12.96
C LEU A 296 27.43 11.05 14.43
N PRO A 297 26.54 10.78 15.40
CA PRO A 297 25.12 10.46 15.23
C PRO A 297 24.28 11.70 14.89
N THR A 298 23.17 11.51 14.18
CA THR A 298 22.21 12.57 13.88
C THR A 298 20.83 12.24 14.43
N TYR A 299 20.10 13.27 14.86
CA TYR A 299 18.70 13.24 15.28
C TYR A 299 17.83 14.08 14.33
N ASN A 300 18.38 14.43 13.17
CA ASN A 300 17.75 15.26 12.17
C ASN A 300 17.25 14.39 11.01
N SER A 301 15.92 14.31 10.86
CA SER A 301 15.31 13.63 9.72
C SER A 301 15.71 14.26 8.39
N HIS A 302 15.91 15.58 8.29
CA HIS A 302 16.37 16.21 7.05
C HIS A 302 17.78 15.73 6.66
N ALA A 303 18.67 15.52 7.65
CA ALA A 303 19.99 14.96 7.41
C ALA A 303 19.88 13.53 6.85
N VAL A 304 19.09 12.66 7.48
CA VAL A 304 18.86 11.28 7.02
C VAL A 304 18.22 11.26 5.62
N GLU A 305 17.16 12.05 5.41
CA GLU A 305 16.46 12.20 4.13
C GLU A 305 17.39 12.63 2.99
N SER A 306 18.38 13.48 3.29
CA SER A 306 19.36 13.95 2.30
C SER A 306 20.35 12.88 1.85
N GLN A 307 20.45 11.74 2.55
CA GLN A 307 21.45 10.70 2.29
C GLN A 307 20.85 9.37 1.78
N LEU A 308 19.52 9.25 1.68
CA LEU A 308 18.85 7.98 1.38
C LEU A 308 19.23 7.38 0.02
N HIS A 309 19.59 8.19 -0.98
CA HIS A 309 19.99 7.68 -2.31
C HIS A 309 21.30 6.90 -2.30
N HIS A 310 22.11 7.02 -1.25
CA HIS A 310 23.35 6.27 -1.08
C HIS A 310 23.14 4.85 -0.55
N ILE A 311 21.92 4.49 -0.09
CA ILE A 311 21.62 3.15 0.40
C ILE A 311 22.08 2.10 -0.64
N PRO A 312 22.93 1.13 -0.22
CA PRO A 312 23.39 0.07 -1.10
C PRO A 312 22.23 -0.74 -1.67
N GLU A 313 22.34 -1.13 -2.95
CA GLU A 313 21.34 -1.97 -3.65
C GLU A 313 19.93 -1.37 -3.82
N LEU A 314 19.72 -0.11 -3.41
CA LEU A 314 18.48 0.61 -3.63
C LEU A 314 18.22 0.79 -5.13
N SER A 315 17.01 0.45 -5.59
CA SER A 315 16.59 0.60 -6.98
C SER A 315 16.58 2.06 -7.43
N GLU A 316 16.69 2.28 -8.75
CA GLU A 316 16.61 3.62 -9.35
C GLU A 316 15.28 4.32 -8.99
N HIS A 317 14.18 3.58 -8.92
CA HIS A 317 12.88 4.10 -8.51
C HIS A 317 12.56 3.56 -7.12
N PHE A 318 12.22 4.42 -6.18
CA PHE A 318 11.85 3.99 -4.84
C PHE A 318 10.84 4.94 -4.21
N LEU A 319 10.17 4.48 -3.17
CA LEU A 319 9.33 5.31 -2.32
C LEU A 319 10.07 5.63 -1.02
N TYR A 320 9.87 6.83 -0.48
CA TYR A 320 10.21 7.16 0.91
C TYR A 320 8.93 7.27 1.74
N SER A 321 8.93 6.78 2.97
CA SER A 321 7.81 6.84 3.91
C SER A 321 8.29 6.97 5.35
N ASN A 322 7.50 7.62 6.19
CA ASN A 322 7.62 7.53 7.65
C ASN A 322 6.73 6.41 8.18
N ASP A 323 6.91 6.06 9.45
CA ASP A 323 6.13 5.04 10.17
C ASP A 323 4.69 5.46 10.49
N ASP A 324 4.40 6.76 10.45
CA ASP A 324 3.07 7.35 10.61
C ASP A 324 2.28 7.50 9.29
N MET A 325 2.86 7.07 8.16
CA MET A 325 2.25 7.13 6.83
C MET A 325 1.76 5.75 6.39
N PHE A 326 0.48 5.66 5.99
CA PHE A 326 -0.16 4.38 5.69
C PHE A 326 -0.80 4.35 4.31
N PHE A 327 -0.70 3.19 3.65
CA PHE A 327 -1.55 2.84 2.51
C PHE A 327 -2.97 2.53 3.02
N GLY A 328 -3.98 3.25 2.53
CA GLY A 328 -5.37 3.11 3.00
C GLY A 328 -6.18 2.02 2.29
N ARG A 329 -5.80 1.69 1.05
CA ARG A 329 -6.47 0.70 0.19
C ARG A 329 -5.50 0.21 -0.89
N PRO A 330 -5.80 -0.88 -1.62
CA PRO A 330 -4.90 -1.38 -2.66
C PRO A 330 -4.59 -0.33 -3.73
N LEU A 331 -3.30 -0.08 -3.98
CA LEU A 331 -2.80 0.86 -4.98
C LEU A 331 -1.93 0.16 -6.02
N LYS A 332 -1.75 0.82 -7.16
CA LYS A 332 -0.81 0.44 -8.20
C LYS A 332 0.44 1.31 -8.15
N ALA A 333 1.56 0.80 -8.67
CA ALA A 333 2.76 1.58 -8.95
C ALA A 333 2.48 2.86 -9.78
N SER A 334 1.46 2.81 -10.67
CA SER A 334 1.03 3.96 -11.47
C SER A 334 0.47 5.14 -10.66
N MET A 335 0.18 4.96 -9.36
CA MET A 335 -0.12 6.06 -8.45
C MET A 335 1.10 7.00 -8.30
N PHE A 336 2.30 6.43 -8.34
CA PHE A 336 3.57 7.05 -7.98
C PHE A 336 4.47 7.32 -9.19
N PHE A 337 4.38 6.51 -10.24
CA PHE A 337 5.22 6.65 -11.42
C PHE A 337 4.40 6.54 -12.71
N SER A 338 4.80 7.27 -13.75
CA SER A 338 4.39 6.94 -15.12
C SER A 338 5.15 5.69 -15.60
N PRO A 339 4.65 5.00 -16.64
CA PRO A 339 5.38 3.91 -17.30
C PRO A 339 6.80 4.31 -17.77
N GLY A 340 6.99 5.59 -18.12
CA GLY A 340 8.28 6.15 -18.53
C GLY A 340 9.18 6.61 -17.37
N GLY A 341 8.83 6.33 -16.11
CA GLY A 341 9.64 6.68 -14.94
C GLY A 341 9.47 8.13 -14.44
N VAL A 342 8.45 8.87 -14.90
CA VAL A 342 8.14 10.20 -14.36
C VAL A 342 7.47 10.05 -13.00
N THR A 343 7.99 10.70 -11.96
CA THR A 343 7.41 10.62 -10.62
C THR A 343 6.11 11.41 -10.51
N ARG A 344 5.23 11.01 -9.59
CA ARG A 344 3.91 11.63 -9.37
C ARG A 344 3.72 11.96 -7.89
N PHE A 345 3.81 13.22 -7.53
CA PHE A 345 3.75 13.67 -6.13
C PHE A 345 2.43 14.38 -5.82
N ILE A 346 2.01 14.38 -4.55
CA ILE A 346 0.73 14.93 -4.13
C ILE A 346 0.98 16.26 -3.40
N GLU A 347 0.50 17.36 -3.98
CA GLU A 347 0.53 18.67 -3.30
C GLU A 347 -0.54 18.75 -2.23
N ALA A 348 -0.18 19.33 -1.08
CA ALA A 348 -1.13 19.66 -0.04
C ALA A 348 -1.84 20.99 -0.33
N ASN A 349 -3.01 21.15 0.29
CA ASN A 349 -3.70 22.44 0.25
C ASN A 349 -2.98 23.51 1.08
N THR A 350 -2.17 23.11 2.06
CA THR A 350 -1.39 23.99 2.94
C THR A 350 -0.36 24.82 2.17
N ARG A 351 -0.29 26.11 2.48
CA ARG A 351 0.64 27.05 1.85
C ARG A 351 1.91 27.17 2.69
N ILE A 352 3.04 27.25 2.00
CA ILE A 352 4.30 27.63 2.65
C ILE A 352 4.18 29.10 3.06
N GLY A 353 4.40 29.39 4.35
CA GLY A 353 4.23 30.73 4.88
C GLY A 353 5.14 31.78 4.23
N LEU A 354 4.79 33.06 4.43
CA LEU A 354 5.51 34.19 3.85
C LEU A 354 6.82 34.50 4.61
N GLY A 355 7.63 35.38 4.03
CA GLY A 355 8.86 35.91 4.62
C GLY A 355 10.08 34.99 4.50
N ALA A 356 11.21 35.49 5.01
CA ALA A 356 12.46 34.73 5.13
C ALA A 356 12.41 33.77 6.34
N ASN A 357 13.45 32.96 6.51
CA ASN A 357 13.57 32.02 7.63
C ASN A 357 13.64 32.77 8.96
N ASP A 358 13.20 32.08 10.02
CA ASP A 358 13.15 32.63 11.37
C ASP A 358 13.54 31.53 12.36
N PRO A 359 14.58 31.73 13.20
CA PRO A 359 15.03 30.74 14.17
C PRO A 359 13.95 30.27 15.15
N ALA A 360 12.90 31.08 15.39
CA ALA A 360 11.81 30.69 16.28
C ALA A 360 10.84 29.66 15.65
N ARG A 361 10.84 29.52 14.31
CA ARG A 361 9.95 28.57 13.61
C ARG A 361 10.51 27.16 13.62
N SER A 362 9.62 26.19 13.49
CA SER A 362 9.99 24.79 13.31
C SER A 362 10.94 24.60 12.11
N GLY A 363 11.81 23.59 12.20
CA GLY A 363 12.70 23.21 11.10
C GLY A 363 11.93 22.85 9.83
N PHE A 364 10.73 22.29 9.95
CA PHE A 364 9.84 22.01 8.81
C PHE A 364 9.46 23.29 8.04
N GLU A 365 9.01 24.33 8.74
CA GLU A 365 8.61 25.60 8.12
C GLU A 365 9.79 26.35 7.53
N ASN A 366 10.94 26.30 8.18
CA ASN A 366 12.17 26.93 7.68
C ASN A 366 12.71 26.20 6.45
N ALA A 367 12.79 24.87 6.47
CA ALA A 367 13.30 24.09 5.34
C ALA A 367 12.47 24.29 4.07
N ALA A 368 11.15 24.40 4.18
CA ALA A 368 10.29 24.72 3.04
C ALA A 368 10.61 26.10 2.40
N ARG A 369 11.03 27.08 3.21
CA ARG A 369 11.45 28.41 2.74
C ARG A 369 12.84 28.38 2.13
N VAL A 370 13.79 27.62 2.70
CA VAL A 370 15.09 27.36 2.08
C VAL A 370 14.88 26.76 0.68
N ASN A 371 14.10 25.69 0.60
CA ASN A 371 13.78 25.01 -0.66
C ASN A 371 13.17 25.99 -1.69
N ARG A 372 12.22 26.84 -1.26
CA ARG A 372 11.63 27.87 -2.12
C ARG A 372 12.67 28.83 -2.65
N GLN A 373 13.58 29.31 -1.81
CA GLN A 373 14.63 30.25 -2.22
C GLN A 373 15.57 29.63 -3.25
N LEU A 374 16.02 28.39 -3.01
CA LEU A 374 16.90 27.67 -3.94
C LEU A 374 16.24 27.46 -5.31
N LEU A 375 15.00 26.97 -5.32
CA LEU A 375 14.26 26.73 -6.56
C LEU A 375 13.94 28.02 -7.30
N PHE A 376 13.61 29.10 -6.58
CA PHE A 376 13.38 30.41 -7.20
C PHE A 376 14.67 30.97 -7.80
N ALA A 377 15.79 30.90 -7.09
CA ALA A 377 17.08 31.36 -7.61
C ALA A 377 17.49 30.57 -8.86
N ARG A 378 17.21 29.26 -8.90
CA ARG A 378 17.60 28.38 -10.01
C ARG A 378 16.72 28.51 -11.24
N PHE A 379 15.41 28.59 -11.06
CA PHE A 379 14.43 28.46 -12.15
C PHE A 379 13.58 29.72 -12.37
N GLY A 380 13.66 30.72 -11.50
CA GLY A 380 12.78 31.89 -11.51
C GLY A 380 11.33 31.58 -11.15
N GLN A 381 11.05 30.38 -10.62
CA GLN A 381 9.71 29.91 -10.27
C GLN A 381 9.57 29.68 -8.77
N MET A 382 8.49 30.19 -8.18
CA MET A 382 8.24 30.10 -6.74
C MET A 382 7.28 28.96 -6.40
N ILE A 383 7.70 28.10 -5.46
CA ILE A 383 6.80 27.09 -4.86
C ILE A 383 5.93 27.72 -3.78
N THR A 384 4.66 27.32 -3.71
CA THR A 384 3.68 27.94 -2.82
C THR A 384 2.99 26.97 -1.87
N ARG A 385 3.15 25.66 -2.06
CA ARG A 385 2.45 24.62 -1.31
C ARG A 385 3.43 23.65 -0.65
N HIS A 386 2.99 23.09 0.48
CA HIS A 386 3.61 21.88 1.01
C HIS A 386 3.11 20.64 0.25
N LEU A 387 3.67 19.48 0.56
CA LEU A 387 3.20 18.20 0.04
C LEU A 387 2.37 17.46 1.09
N GLU A 388 1.50 16.56 0.63
CA GLU A 388 0.74 15.68 1.52
C GLU A 388 1.69 14.71 2.24
N HIS A 389 1.49 14.51 3.56
CA HIS A 389 2.32 13.63 4.38
C HIS A 389 1.98 12.16 4.10
N THR A 390 2.56 11.61 3.03
CA THR A 390 2.30 10.28 2.48
C THR A 390 3.58 9.70 1.89
N ALA A 391 3.60 8.40 1.59
CA ALA A 391 4.74 7.82 0.88
C ALA A 391 4.98 8.57 -0.45
N VAL A 392 6.22 8.98 -0.71
CA VAL A 392 6.57 9.83 -1.86
C VAL A 392 7.48 9.12 -2.86
N PRO A 393 7.30 9.31 -4.18
CA PRO A 393 8.16 8.70 -5.19
C PRO A 393 9.43 9.49 -5.45
N LEU A 394 10.54 8.77 -5.44
CA LEU A 394 11.88 9.30 -5.63
C LEU A 394 12.62 8.51 -6.72
N ARG A 395 13.57 9.18 -7.35
CA ARG A 395 14.53 8.61 -8.29
C ARG A 395 15.93 8.85 -7.81
N LYS A 396 16.72 7.79 -7.72
CA LYS A 396 18.12 7.85 -7.27
C LYS A 396 18.93 8.79 -8.16
N SER A 397 18.78 8.70 -9.49
CA SER A 397 19.46 9.62 -10.42
C SER A 397 19.14 11.09 -10.19
N VAL A 398 17.90 11.43 -9.84
CA VAL A 398 17.48 12.82 -9.60
C VAL A 398 17.97 13.33 -8.25
N LEU A 399 18.06 12.49 -7.22
CA LEU A 399 18.68 12.85 -5.95
C LEU A 399 20.19 13.11 -6.11
N ILE A 400 20.90 12.29 -6.88
CA ILE A 400 22.31 12.51 -7.23
C ILE A 400 22.51 13.82 -8.00
N GLU A 401 21.61 14.15 -8.93
CA GLU A 401 21.61 15.43 -9.65
C GLU A 401 21.39 16.59 -8.68
N LEU A 402 20.42 16.48 -7.77
CA LEU A 402 20.08 17.49 -6.78
C LEU A 402 21.25 17.77 -5.81
N GLU A 403 21.90 16.73 -5.31
CA GLU A 403 23.08 16.82 -4.43
C GLU A 403 24.26 17.53 -5.13
N ARG A 404 24.46 17.28 -6.43
CA ARG A 404 25.48 17.96 -7.24
C ARG A 404 25.15 19.43 -7.51
N GLU A 405 23.88 19.75 -7.66
CA GLU A 405 23.41 21.11 -7.92
C GLU A 405 23.47 21.99 -6.66
N PHE A 406 23.18 21.41 -5.49
CA PHE A 406 23.13 22.11 -4.20
C PHE A 406 24.10 21.50 -3.17
N PRO A 407 25.41 21.39 -3.49
CA PRO A 407 26.35 20.63 -2.67
C PRO A 407 26.54 21.25 -1.27
N GLU A 408 26.51 22.58 -1.17
CA GLU A 408 26.67 23.29 0.10
C GLU A 408 25.46 23.06 1.02
N GLU A 409 24.25 23.06 0.48
CA GLU A 409 23.02 22.81 1.22
C GLU A 409 22.91 21.36 1.71
N PHE A 410 23.31 20.40 0.87
CA PHE A 410 23.39 18.99 1.25
C PHE A 410 24.41 18.78 2.36
N ALA A 411 25.65 19.26 2.18
CA ALA A 411 26.70 19.12 3.19
C ALA A 411 26.31 19.78 4.53
N ARG A 412 25.72 20.98 4.49
CA ARG A 412 25.24 21.68 5.69
C ARG A 412 24.13 20.90 6.39
N THR A 413 23.13 20.42 5.65
CA THR A 413 22.00 19.68 6.22
C THR A 413 22.43 18.34 6.79
N GLN A 414 23.33 17.64 6.10
CA GLN A 414 23.93 16.40 6.58
C GLN A 414 24.66 16.60 7.92
N ALA A 415 25.45 17.67 8.05
CA ALA A 415 26.21 17.99 9.26
C ALA A 415 25.34 18.48 10.44
N SER A 416 24.06 18.81 10.21
CA SER A 416 23.13 19.24 11.25
C SER A 416 22.65 18.05 12.09
N ALA A 417 23.13 17.93 13.33
CA ALA A 417 22.69 16.89 14.28
C ALA A 417 21.20 17.03 14.69
N PHE A 418 20.66 18.25 14.69
CA PHE A 418 19.25 18.56 14.92
C PHE A 418 18.70 19.42 13.78
N ARG A 419 17.38 19.42 13.60
CA ARG A 419 16.74 20.28 12.59
C ARG A 419 17.15 21.74 12.79
N SER A 420 17.65 22.33 11.71
CA SER A 420 18.14 23.71 11.67
C SER A 420 17.26 24.56 10.77
N GLY A 421 17.20 25.86 11.07
CA GLY A 421 16.54 26.85 10.21
C GLY A 421 17.19 27.01 8.83
N THR A 422 18.30 26.31 8.57
CA THR A 422 19.04 26.35 7.30
C THR A 422 19.02 25.02 6.54
N ASP A 423 18.32 24.00 7.08
CA ASP A 423 18.20 22.70 6.43
C ASP A 423 17.43 22.79 5.12
N ILE A 424 17.71 21.86 4.20
CA ILE A 424 16.81 21.53 3.11
C ILE A 424 15.96 20.32 3.47
N SER A 425 14.69 20.36 3.08
CA SER A 425 13.84 19.17 3.17
C SER A 425 13.85 18.47 1.81
N VAL A 426 14.66 17.43 1.68
CA VAL A 426 14.95 16.78 0.39
C VAL A 426 13.75 16.01 -0.12
N THR A 427 13.26 15.06 0.68
CA THR A 427 12.14 14.18 0.32
C THR A 427 10.80 14.89 0.45
N ASN A 428 10.72 15.97 1.24
CA ASN A 428 9.52 16.80 1.32
C ASN A 428 9.74 18.17 0.66
N SER A 429 9.12 18.38 -0.50
CA SER A 429 9.18 19.57 -1.39
C SER A 429 10.40 19.72 -2.30
N LEU A 430 11.67 19.69 -1.85
CA LEU A 430 12.81 20.08 -2.71
C LEU A 430 12.94 19.18 -3.95
N TYR A 431 13.05 17.86 -3.74
CA TYR A 431 13.14 16.89 -4.83
C TYR A 431 11.96 17.02 -5.79
N HIS A 432 10.74 17.11 -5.26
CA HIS A 432 9.53 17.03 -6.06
C HIS A 432 9.34 18.23 -6.97
N TYR A 433 9.60 19.43 -6.45
CA TYR A 433 9.52 20.64 -7.25
C TYR A 433 10.72 20.80 -8.19
N TYR A 434 11.92 20.40 -7.78
CA TYR A 434 13.06 20.32 -8.70
C TYR A 434 12.78 19.37 -9.88
N ALA A 435 12.27 18.16 -9.57
CA ALA A 435 11.89 17.19 -10.58
C ALA A 435 10.75 17.71 -11.46
N LEU A 436 9.78 18.46 -10.93
CA LEU A 436 8.72 19.10 -11.72
C LEU A 436 9.31 20.15 -12.67
N MET A 437 10.14 21.07 -12.16
CA MET A 437 10.74 22.17 -12.93
C MET A 437 11.75 21.67 -13.98
N THR A 438 12.29 20.47 -13.81
CA THR A 438 13.14 19.80 -14.81
C THR A 438 12.41 18.77 -15.68
N GLY A 439 11.09 18.68 -15.61
CA GLY A 439 10.27 17.81 -16.47
C GLY A 439 10.32 16.31 -16.14
N LYS A 440 10.79 15.96 -14.94
CA LYS A 440 10.95 14.58 -14.43
C LYS A 440 9.87 14.16 -13.42
N ALA A 441 8.99 15.08 -13.02
CA ALA A 441 7.83 14.82 -12.18
C ALA A 441 6.56 15.50 -12.73
N VAL A 442 5.40 14.98 -12.32
CA VAL A 442 4.08 15.62 -12.48
C VAL A 442 3.31 15.55 -11.16
N GLN A 443 2.26 16.34 -11.06
CA GLN A 443 1.36 16.30 -9.90
C GLN A 443 0.40 15.10 -9.98
N GLN A 444 0.08 14.51 -8.83
CA GLN A 444 -0.94 13.49 -8.64
C GLN A 444 -2.19 14.12 -8.03
N GLU A 445 -3.11 14.56 -8.87
CA GLU A 445 -4.31 15.28 -8.45
C GLU A 445 -5.47 14.36 -8.00
N LYS A 446 -5.38 13.05 -8.28
CA LYS A 446 -6.50 12.11 -8.05
C LYS A 446 -6.39 11.36 -6.72
N ALA A 447 -5.28 11.48 -6.02
CA ALA A 447 -5.07 10.81 -4.75
C ALA A 447 -5.97 11.39 -3.66
N LYS A 448 -6.56 10.51 -2.85
CA LYS A 448 -7.33 10.89 -1.66
C LYS A 448 -6.48 10.67 -0.43
N VAL A 449 -6.08 11.75 0.23
CA VAL A 449 -5.27 11.72 1.45
C VAL A 449 -6.10 12.21 2.64
N LEU A 450 -5.86 11.62 3.82
CA LEU A 450 -6.38 12.11 5.08
C LEU A 450 -5.25 12.27 6.09
N TYR A 451 -5.02 13.50 6.54
CA TYR A 451 -4.17 13.77 7.70
C TYR A 451 -5.01 13.72 8.98
N VAL A 452 -4.55 12.97 9.98
CA VAL A 452 -5.20 12.85 11.28
C VAL A 452 -4.20 13.27 12.36
N ASP A 453 -4.50 14.37 13.03
CA ASP A 453 -3.80 14.74 14.27
C ASP A 453 -4.34 13.88 15.43
N THR A 454 -3.56 12.90 15.84
CA THR A 454 -3.95 11.92 16.87
C THR A 454 -3.88 12.49 18.29
N THR A 455 -3.39 13.71 18.45
CA THR A 455 -3.34 14.41 19.74
C THR A 455 -4.57 15.29 19.99
N THR A 456 -5.48 15.40 19.02
CA THR A 456 -6.73 16.16 19.15
C THR A 456 -7.93 15.23 19.29
N ARG A 457 -8.97 15.68 20.01
CA ARG A 457 -10.24 14.94 20.11
C ARG A 457 -10.90 14.81 18.74
N ALA A 458 -10.82 15.87 17.93
CA ALA A 458 -11.37 15.92 16.58
C ALA A 458 -10.69 14.90 15.65
N GLY A 459 -9.36 14.86 15.63
CA GLY A 459 -8.60 13.92 14.80
C GLY A 459 -8.86 12.47 15.19
N LEU A 460 -8.79 12.14 16.49
CA LEU A 460 -9.16 10.78 16.93
C LEU A 460 -10.65 10.44 16.67
N GLY A 461 -11.52 11.44 16.51
CA GLY A 461 -12.91 11.28 16.10
C GLY A 461 -13.09 10.86 14.63
N LEU A 462 -12.07 11.02 13.78
CA LEU A 462 -12.09 10.60 12.37
C LEU A 462 -11.86 9.09 12.19
N LEU A 463 -11.17 8.43 13.13
CA LEU A 463 -10.75 7.04 13.02
C LEU A 463 -11.91 6.04 12.79
N PRO A 464 -13.06 6.12 13.49
CA PRO A 464 -14.17 5.21 13.25
C PRO A 464 -14.71 5.28 11.82
N GLU A 465 -14.83 6.49 11.27
CA GLU A 465 -15.35 6.71 9.92
C GLU A 465 -14.34 6.32 8.85
N LEU A 466 -13.05 6.64 9.07
CA LEU A 466 -11.96 6.18 8.22
C LEU A 466 -11.95 4.65 8.11
N ARG A 467 -12.08 3.93 9.24
CA ARG A 467 -12.16 2.46 9.29
C ARG A 467 -13.39 1.91 8.58
N ARG A 468 -14.53 2.60 8.71
CA ARG A 468 -15.80 2.18 8.12
C ARG A 468 -15.82 2.35 6.60
N ARG A 469 -15.33 3.49 6.09
CA ARG A 469 -15.37 3.82 4.67
C ARG A 469 -14.19 3.29 3.86
N ARG A 470 -12.97 3.29 4.43
CA ARG A 470 -11.73 2.90 3.74
C ARG A 470 -11.60 3.49 2.34
N ASN A 471 -11.96 4.76 2.21
CA ASN A 471 -12.12 5.46 0.93
C ASN A 471 -10.97 6.41 0.59
N TYR A 472 -9.91 6.41 1.40
CA TYR A 472 -8.68 7.16 1.18
C TYR A 472 -7.59 6.25 0.60
N ASP A 473 -6.79 6.79 -0.32
CA ASP A 473 -5.59 6.14 -0.87
C ASP A 473 -4.50 6.07 0.19
N PHE A 474 -4.34 7.16 0.94
CA PHE A 474 -3.36 7.31 1.99
C PHE A 474 -3.99 7.96 3.22
N PHE A 475 -3.45 7.66 4.38
CA PHE A 475 -3.70 8.47 5.56
C PHE A 475 -2.45 8.54 6.43
N CYS A 476 -2.34 9.62 7.20
CA CYS A 476 -1.27 9.83 8.15
C CYS A 476 -1.85 10.01 9.55
N LEU A 477 -1.21 9.37 10.54
CA LEU A 477 -1.57 9.45 11.96
C LEU A 477 -0.44 10.15 12.72
N ASN A 478 -0.39 11.46 12.66
CA ASN A 478 0.72 12.24 13.23
C ASN A 478 0.33 12.87 14.57
N ASP A 479 1.33 13.29 15.33
CA ASP A 479 1.18 13.98 16.61
C ASP A 479 1.35 15.49 16.44
N GLY A 480 0.37 16.24 16.93
CA GLY A 480 0.47 17.69 17.09
C GLY A 480 1.33 18.09 18.29
N SER A 481 1.88 19.30 18.24
CA SER A 481 2.71 19.85 19.32
C SER A 481 1.92 20.20 20.59
N PHE A 482 0.58 20.28 20.50
CA PHE A 482 -0.31 20.75 21.57
C PHE A 482 -1.41 19.72 21.86
N PRO A 483 -1.13 18.67 22.66
CA PRO A 483 -2.08 17.58 22.86
C PRO A 483 -3.30 17.96 23.71
N GLU A 484 -4.49 17.60 23.22
CA GLU A 484 -5.79 17.73 23.91
C GLU A 484 -6.20 16.44 24.65
N VAL A 485 -5.55 15.31 24.33
CA VAL A 485 -5.84 13.97 24.87
C VAL A 485 -4.60 13.37 25.53
N GLY A 486 -4.81 12.54 26.55
CA GLY A 486 -3.72 11.86 27.25
C GLY A 486 -3.02 10.80 26.37
N GLY A 487 -1.73 10.58 26.62
CA GLY A 487 -0.91 9.63 25.84
C GLY A 487 -1.46 8.20 25.83
N THR A 488 -1.97 7.71 26.97
CA THR A 488 -2.59 6.39 27.09
C THR A 488 -3.88 6.27 26.26
N GLU A 489 -4.78 7.25 26.36
CA GLU A 489 -6.03 7.28 25.58
C GLU A 489 -5.73 7.27 24.08
N ARG A 490 -4.79 8.12 23.64
CA ARG A 490 -4.32 8.15 22.24
C ARG A 490 -3.81 6.77 21.82
N ALA A 491 -2.88 6.20 22.59
CA ALA A 491 -2.26 4.91 22.28
C ALA A 491 -3.31 3.82 22.09
N GLU A 492 -4.24 3.67 23.04
CA GLU A 492 -5.32 2.70 22.97
C GLU A 492 -6.20 2.90 21.73
N ARG A 493 -6.61 4.15 21.45
CA ARG A 493 -7.47 4.50 20.30
C ARG A 493 -6.79 4.21 18.97
N VAL A 494 -5.53 4.59 18.82
CA VAL A 494 -4.76 4.44 17.58
C VAL A 494 -4.40 2.97 17.36
N VAL A 495 -3.90 2.26 18.37
CA VAL A 495 -3.60 0.83 18.26
C VAL A 495 -4.87 0.03 17.92
N ASN A 496 -5.99 0.29 18.61
CA ASN A 496 -7.26 -0.36 18.30
C ASN A 496 -7.72 -0.10 16.87
N PHE A 497 -7.51 1.12 16.37
CA PHE A 497 -7.79 1.45 14.97
C PHE A 497 -6.88 0.66 14.03
N LEU A 498 -5.56 0.67 14.23
CA LEU A 498 -4.57 0.05 13.36
C LEU A 498 -4.69 -1.48 13.33
N GLU A 499 -4.89 -2.14 14.48
CA GLU A 499 -5.23 -3.56 14.61
C GLU A 499 -6.40 -3.95 13.70
N ARG A 500 -7.46 -3.13 13.70
CA ARG A 500 -8.68 -3.38 12.91
C ARG A 500 -8.54 -2.92 11.46
N TYR A 501 -7.65 -1.95 11.18
CA TYR A 501 -7.41 -1.44 9.85
C TYR A 501 -6.53 -2.39 9.04
N PHE A 502 -5.48 -2.93 9.68
CA PHE A 502 -4.47 -3.84 9.14
C PHE A 502 -4.40 -5.14 9.96
N PRO A 503 -5.44 -5.98 9.92
CA PRO A 503 -5.55 -7.16 10.79
C PRO A 503 -4.71 -8.36 10.35
N ILE A 504 -4.08 -8.31 9.18
CA ILE A 504 -3.30 -9.43 8.63
C ILE A 504 -1.83 -9.19 8.97
N PRO A 505 -1.20 -10.06 9.78
CA PRO A 505 0.23 -10.00 10.01
C PRO A 505 1.02 -10.11 8.70
N ALA A 506 2.06 -9.31 8.57
CA ALA A 506 2.99 -9.39 7.45
C ALA A 506 3.96 -10.58 7.62
N PRO A 507 4.55 -11.11 6.53
CA PRO A 507 5.44 -12.27 6.58
C PRO A 507 6.70 -12.10 7.46
N TRP A 508 7.10 -10.87 7.72
CA TRP A 508 8.24 -10.51 8.56
C TRP A 508 7.87 -10.26 10.03
N GLU A 509 6.65 -10.61 10.46
CA GLU A 509 6.27 -10.56 11.87
C GLU A 509 6.52 -11.90 12.57
N LYS A 510 7.15 -11.86 13.75
CA LYS A 510 7.20 -13.00 14.68
C LYS A 510 5.83 -13.17 15.30
N VAL A 511 4.96 -13.94 14.64
CA VAL A 511 3.64 -14.28 15.18
C VAL A 511 3.83 -15.33 16.29
N ALA A 512 3.52 -14.97 17.54
CA ALA A 512 3.44 -15.93 18.63
C ALA A 512 2.44 -17.04 18.27
N ALA A 513 2.74 -18.29 18.61
CA ALA A 513 1.98 -19.46 18.16
C ALA A 513 0.52 -19.53 18.67
N ASP A 514 0.07 -18.56 19.46
CA ASP A 514 -1.10 -18.66 20.33
C ASP A 514 -2.19 -17.60 20.03
N ILE A 515 -2.60 -17.46 18.77
CA ILE A 515 -3.95 -16.90 18.53
C ILE A 515 -4.95 -18.02 18.80
N ASN A 516 -5.46 -18.05 20.04
CA ASN A 516 -6.54 -18.94 20.44
C ASN A 516 -7.78 -18.65 19.56
N PRO A 517 -8.35 -19.64 18.83
CA PRO A 517 -9.52 -19.45 18.00
C PRO A 517 -10.76 -18.86 18.72
N GLN A 518 -10.75 -18.83 20.06
CA GLN A 518 -11.79 -18.23 20.88
C GLN A 518 -11.88 -16.69 20.73
N ASP A 519 -10.80 -15.99 20.40
CA ASP A 519 -10.83 -14.52 20.18
C ASP A 519 -11.52 -14.11 18.86
N LEU A 520 -11.83 -15.08 17.99
CA LEU A 520 -12.55 -14.85 16.74
C LEU A 520 -14.09 -14.84 16.92
N ALA A 521 -14.59 -15.12 18.12
CA ALA A 521 -16.00 -15.45 18.33
C ALA A 521 -16.64 -14.75 19.52
N GLU A 522 -16.65 -13.41 19.59
CA GLU A 522 -17.75 -12.71 20.28
C GLU A 522 -18.18 -11.43 19.54
N PRO A 523 -19.26 -11.49 18.73
CA PRO A 523 -20.06 -10.32 18.42
C PRO A 523 -20.97 -10.03 19.62
N MET A 524 -20.81 -8.86 20.26
CA MET A 524 -21.85 -8.30 21.13
C MET A 524 -23.16 -8.16 20.34
N ALA A 525 -24.09 -9.08 20.55
CA ALA A 525 -25.47 -8.93 20.14
C ALA A 525 -26.18 -8.11 21.22
N SER A 526 -26.37 -6.81 20.99
CA SER A 526 -27.41 -6.07 21.71
C SER A 526 -28.76 -6.54 21.15
N ALA A 527 -29.46 -7.38 21.90
CA ALA A 527 -30.86 -7.67 21.63
C ALA A 527 -31.68 -6.37 21.76
N PRO A 528 -32.73 -6.15 20.94
CA PRO A 528 -33.68 -5.08 21.17
C PRO A 528 -34.48 -5.41 22.44
N SER A 529 -34.58 -4.45 23.36
CA SER A 529 -35.49 -4.53 24.51
C SER A 529 -36.93 -4.53 24.02
N GLU A 530 -37.66 -5.62 24.27
CA GLU A 530 -39.11 -5.60 24.29
C GLU A 530 -39.59 -4.83 25.53
N GLY A 531 -40.50 -3.87 25.34
CA GLY A 531 -41.27 -3.28 26.44
C GLY A 531 -41.71 -1.84 26.18
N GLY A 532 -43.01 -1.65 25.91
CA GLY A 532 -43.73 -0.37 26.04
C GLY A 532 -44.12 0.30 24.74
#